data_AF-A0A7V9QCE6-F1
#
_entry.id   AF-A0A7V9QCE6-F1
#
_cell.length_a   1.000
_cell.length_b   1.000
_cell.length_c   1.000
_cell.angle_alpha   90.00
_cell.angle_beta   90.00
_cell.angle_gamma   90.00
#
_symmetry.space_group_name_H-M   'P 1'
#
loop_
_entity.id
_entity.type
_entity.pdbx_description
1 polymer ?
#
loop_
_entity_poly.entity_id
_entity_poly.type
_entity_poly.pdbx_seq_one_letter_code
_entity_poly.pdbx_strand_id
1 'polypeptide(L)'
;MHALEVSAIASASQDHLLFLLPVGPLTVEVRPGGEKPVAARLDITDLTVLAATAFDNEMRLDWPSSFHAGAPVRLHPRRGLAMGNEADGFAFLGTVFIMEHFSPADRRRLVSHESIHVLQWDAFRHLATHPTERVVVRQIPGIRQASAYLDVGLLAPASVFLVGSAIPYRRQPWEREAYLLTGASH
;
A
#
# COMPACT_ATOMS: atom_id res chain seq x y z
N MET A 1 11.55 -20.27 11.42
CA MET A 1 10.45 -20.52 10.45
C MET A 1 9.91 -19.14 10.09
N HIS A 2 10.32 -18.58 8.95
CA HIS A 2 9.92 -17.21 8.57
C HIS A 2 8.60 -17.32 7.81
N ALA A 3 7.50 -16.93 8.46
CA ALA A 3 6.24 -16.71 7.74
C ALA A 3 6.46 -15.48 6.84
N LEU A 4 6.33 -15.67 5.52
CA LEU A 4 6.02 -14.57 4.63
C LEU A 4 4.62 -14.12 5.01
N GLU A 5 4.48 -12.92 5.58
CA GLU A 5 3.18 -12.29 5.80
C GLU A 5 2.69 -11.81 4.43
N VAL A 6 2.16 -12.75 3.66
CA VAL A 6 1.48 -12.41 2.42
C VAL A 6 0.12 -11.84 2.81
N SER A 7 0.06 -10.52 2.76
CA SER A 7 -1.15 -9.72 2.76
C SER A 7 -2.15 -10.26 1.72
N ALA A 8 -3.23 -10.89 2.17
CA ALA A 8 -4.26 -11.45 1.30
C ALA A 8 -5.61 -10.82 1.62
N ILE A 9 -6.17 -10.06 0.68
CA ILE A 9 -7.55 -9.58 0.78
C ILE A 9 -8.43 -10.57 0.04
N ALA A 10 -9.38 -11.18 0.75
CA ALA A 10 -10.40 -12.02 0.17
C ALA A 10 -11.68 -11.22 -0.07
N SER A 11 -12.13 -11.15 -1.33
CA SER A 11 -13.47 -10.67 -1.68
C SER A 11 -14.23 -11.81 -2.33
N ALA A 12 -15.44 -12.07 -1.83
CA ALA A 12 -16.38 -13.00 -2.43
C ALA A 12 -17.46 -12.20 -3.15
N SER A 13 -17.51 -12.28 -4.47
CA SER A 13 -18.75 -12.03 -5.20
C SER A 13 -19.54 -13.35 -5.29
N GLN A 14 -20.79 -13.31 -5.77
CA GLN A 14 -21.63 -14.51 -5.89
C GLN A 14 -20.99 -15.64 -6.74
N ASP A 15 -20.00 -15.31 -7.59
CA ASP A 15 -19.46 -16.26 -8.58
C ASP A 15 -17.95 -16.52 -8.47
N HIS A 16 -17.18 -15.69 -7.75
CA HIS A 16 -15.72 -15.84 -7.67
C HIS A 16 -15.13 -15.44 -6.32
N LEU A 17 -14.13 -16.21 -5.91
CA LEU A 17 -13.23 -15.85 -4.82
C LEU A 17 -12.04 -15.10 -5.40
N LEU A 18 -11.74 -13.91 -4.88
CA LEU A 18 -10.60 -13.11 -5.29
C LEU A 18 -9.57 -13.02 -4.15
N PHE A 19 -8.34 -13.43 -4.43
CA PHE A 19 -7.18 -13.12 -3.57
C PHE A 19 -6.37 -12.00 -4.19
N LEU A 20 -6.09 -10.96 -3.40
CA LEU A 20 -5.16 -9.89 -3.75
C LEU A 20 -3.85 -10.08 -3.01
N LEU A 21 -2.75 -10.17 -3.74
CA LEU A 21 -1.40 -10.22 -3.18
C LEU A 21 -0.66 -8.95 -3.64
N PRO A 22 -0.68 -7.87 -2.83
CA PRO A 22 0.13 -6.70 -3.11
C PRO A 22 1.59 -7.04 -2.83
N VAL A 23 2.45 -6.68 -3.78
CA VAL A 23 3.91 -6.74 -3.67
C VAL A 23 4.43 -5.39 -4.14
N GLY A 24 4.30 -4.40 -3.25
CA GLY A 24 4.48 -2.98 -3.61
C GLY A 24 3.51 -2.57 -4.73
N PRO A 25 4.00 -2.01 -5.86
CA PRO A 25 3.11 -1.51 -6.91
C PRO A 25 2.42 -2.62 -7.72
N LEU A 26 2.78 -3.89 -7.53
CA LEU A 26 2.20 -5.02 -8.24
C LEU A 26 1.09 -5.65 -7.40
N THR A 27 -0.12 -5.76 -7.94
CA THR A 27 -1.18 -6.58 -7.38
C THR A 27 -1.37 -7.83 -8.22
N VAL A 28 -1.32 -8.99 -7.57
CA VAL A 28 -1.73 -10.26 -8.20
C VAL A 28 -3.15 -10.59 -7.76
N GLU A 29 -4.03 -10.73 -8.73
CA GLU A 29 -5.42 -11.14 -8.58
C GLU A 29 -5.55 -12.63 -8.94
N VAL A 30 -5.92 -13.47 -7.97
CA VAL A 30 -6.20 -14.89 -8.20
C VAL A 30 -7.70 -15.13 -8.14
N ARG A 31 -8.27 -15.67 -9.22
CA ARG A 31 -9.71 -15.93 -9.42
C ARG A 31 -9.94 -17.41 -9.78
N PRO A 32 -9.97 -18.32 -8.81
CA PRO A 32 -10.16 -19.74 -9.07
C PRO A 32 -11.43 -19.99 -9.89
N GLY A 33 -11.32 -20.74 -10.99
CA GLY A 33 -12.45 -21.09 -11.86
C GLY A 33 -12.89 -20.02 -12.88
N GLY A 34 -12.24 -18.87 -12.93
CA GLY A 34 -12.50 -17.85 -13.96
C GLY A 34 -11.75 -18.11 -15.28
N GLU A 35 -12.19 -17.48 -16.38
CA GLU A 35 -11.52 -17.56 -17.70
C GLU A 35 -10.04 -17.09 -17.65
N LYS A 36 -9.75 -16.14 -16.75
CA LYS A 36 -8.39 -15.69 -16.42
C LYS A 36 -8.14 -15.95 -14.94
N PRO A 37 -7.60 -17.12 -14.58
CA PRO A 37 -7.49 -17.54 -13.19
C PRO A 37 -6.44 -16.74 -12.40
N VAL A 38 -5.48 -16.13 -13.10
CA VAL A 38 -4.49 -15.24 -12.52
C VAL A 38 -4.35 -14.02 -13.41
N ALA A 39 -4.40 -12.83 -12.82
CA ALA A 39 -4.08 -11.58 -13.48
C ALA A 39 -3.12 -10.79 -12.59
N ALA A 40 -2.21 -10.04 -13.22
CA ALA A 40 -1.31 -9.14 -12.51
C ALA A 40 -1.53 -7.73 -13.04
N ARG A 41 -1.54 -6.76 -12.12
CA ARG A 41 -1.78 -5.36 -12.43
C ARG A 41 -0.76 -4.49 -11.71
N LEU A 42 -0.27 -3.47 -12.40
CA LEU A 42 0.73 -2.53 -11.91
C LEU A 42 0.05 -1.20 -11.62
N ASP A 43 0.12 -0.73 -10.38
CA ASP A 43 -0.33 0.60 -9.99
C ASP A 43 0.76 1.63 -10.34
N ILE A 44 0.44 2.51 -11.29
CA ILE A 44 1.38 3.50 -11.81
C ILE A 44 1.74 4.55 -10.77
N THR A 45 0.80 4.91 -9.87
CA THR A 45 1.06 5.89 -8.83
C THR A 45 2.07 5.36 -7.82
N ASP A 46 1.91 4.11 -7.37
CA ASP A 46 2.87 3.47 -6.45
C ASP A 46 4.22 3.25 -7.11
N LEU A 47 4.22 2.79 -8.38
CA LEU A 47 5.45 2.62 -9.12
C LEU A 47 6.22 3.94 -9.22
N THR A 48 5.51 5.05 -9.43
CA THR A 48 6.11 6.38 -9.51
C THR A 48 6.75 6.79 -8.19
N VAL A 49 6.07 6.55 -7.05
CA VAL A 49 6.64 6.83 -5.73
C VAL A 49 7.83 5.93 -5.41
N LEU A 50 7.71 4.64 -5.68
CA LEU A 50 8.79 3.70 -5.46
C LEU A 50 10.02 4.07 -6.31
N ALA A 51 9.82 4.42 -7.58
CA ALA A 51 10.88 4.87 -8.47
C ALA A 51 11.50 6.18 -7.95
N ALA A 52 10.68 7.18 -7.61
CA ALA A 52 11.17 8.48 -7.11
C ALA A 52 12.03 8.31 -5.85
N THR A 53 11.59 7.46 -4.92
CA THR A 53 12.33 7.20 -3.69
C THR A 53 13.56 6.32 -3.92
N ALA A 54 13.57 5.44 -4.93
CA ALA A 54 14.74 4.66 -5.30
C ALA A 54 15.89 5.52 -5.84
N PHE A 55 15.59 6.69 -6.42
CA PHE A 55 16.60 7.67 -6.86
C PHE A 55 17.08 8.60 -5.75
N ASP A 56 16.48 8.54 -4.55
CA ASP A 56 16.97 9.27 -3.39
C ASP A 56 18.16 8.52 -2.76
N ASN A 57 19.34 9.14 -2.83
CA ASN A 57 20.59 8.59 -2.32
C ASN A 57 20.66 8.52 -0.79
N GLU A 58 19.81 9.26 -0.08
CA GLU A 58 19.73 9.21 1.39
C GLU A 58 18.88 8.02 1.86
N MET A 59 17.94 7.55 1.05
CA MET A 59 17.04 6.46 1.41
C MET A 59 17.62 5.09 1.03
N ARG A 60 17.49 4.12 1.95
CA ARG A 60 17.96 2.74 1.74
C ARG A 60 16.82 1.75 1.74
N LEU A 61 16.87 0.73 0.88
CA LEU A 61 15.86 -0.32 0.84
C LEU A 61 16.23 -1.39 1.87
N ASP A 62 15.35 -1.62 2.85
CA ASP A 62 15.48 -2.71 3.81
C ASP A 62 14.81 -3.94 3.24
N TRP A 63 15.57 -4.74 2.49
CA TRP A 63 15.07 -5.95 1.83
C TRP A 63 14.40 -6.92 2.81
N PRO A 64 15.04 -7.32 3.95
CA PRO A 64 14.40 -8.19 4.93
C PRO A 64 13.05 -7.68 5.40
N SER A 65 12.98 -6.41 5.82
CA SER A 65 11.72 -5.82 6.26
C SER A 65 10.70 -5.73 5.13
N SER A 66 11.14 -5.50 3.89
CA SER A 66 10.26 -5.44 2.72
C SER A 66 9.59 -6.76 2.41
N PHE A 67 10.35 -7.86 2.48
CA PHE A 67 9.80 -9.21 2.29
C PHE A 67 8.81 -9.58 3.39
N HIS A 68 9.08 -9.18 4.63
CA HIS A 68 8.17 -9.41 5.74
C HIS A 68 6.90 -8.56 5.65
N ALA A 69 7.01 -7.29 5.26
CA ALA A 69 5.87 -6.39 5.17
C ALA A 69 4.98 -6.65 3.95
N GLY A 70 5.45 -7.40 2.95
CA GLY A 70 4.78 -7.51 1.65
C GLY A 70 4.82 -6.21 0.84
N ALA A 71 5.65 -5.24 1.23
CA ALA A 71 5.72 -3.91 0.66
C ALA A 71 7.16 -3.38 0.73
N PRO A 72 7.62 -2.52 -0.20
CA PRO A 72 8.92 -1.87 -0.09
C PRO A 72 9.04 -1.10 1.24
N VAL A 73 10.10 -1.38 2.01
CA VAL A 73 10.43 -0.67 3.25
C VAL A 73 11.69 0.17 3.00
N ARG A 74 11.54 1.49 3.06
CA ARG A 74 12.63 2.46 2.90
C ARG A 74 13.06 3.00 4.26
N LEU A 75 14.35 2.90 4.56
CA LEU A 75 14.97 3.53 5.72
C LEU A 75 15.37 4.95 5.38
N HIS A 76 14.97 5.88 6.22
CA HIS A 76 15.27 7.30 6.08
C HIS A 76 16.23 7.75 7.21
N PRO A 77 17.32 8.46 6.90
CA PRO A 77 18.35 8.78 7.89
C PRO A 77 17.95 9.89 8.88
N ARG A 78 16.96 10.72 8.53
CA ARG A 78 16.47 11.86 9.33
C ARG A 78 15.01 11.69 9.68
N ARG A 79 14.51 12.31 10.76
CA ARG A 79 13.07 12.40 11.01
C ARG A 79 12.36 13.02 9.79
N GLY A 80 11.36 12.32 9.28
CA GLY A 80 10.48 12.80 8.22
C GLY A 80 9.26 13.51 8.80
N LEU A 81 8.60 14.31 7.97
CA LEU A 81 7.29 14.88 8.28
C LEU A 81 6.23 14.03 7.58
N ALA A 82 5.35 13.40 8.35
CA ALA A 82 4.09 12.85 7.80
C ALA A 82 2.98 13.85 8.08
N MET A 83 2.44 14.46 7.01
CA MET A 83 1.37 15.47 7.08
C MET A 83 1.62 16.60 8.11
N GLY A 84 2.87 17.05 8.24
CA GLY A 84 3.25 18.17 9.12
C GLY A 84 3.54 17.80 10.58
N ASN A 85 3.51 16.51 10.95
CA ASN A 85 3.98 16.02 12.24
C ASN A 85 5.27 15.22 12.09
N GLU A 86 6.16 15.29 13.09
CA GLU A 86 7.26 14.34 13.19
C GLU A 86 6.68 12.93 13.29
N ALA A 87 7.10 12.05 12.39
CA ALA A 87 6.67 10.66 12.36
C ALA A 87 7.88 9.74 12.39
N ASP A 88 7.80 8.71 13.22
CA ASP A 88 8.83 7.68 13.41
C ASP A 88 8.81 6.63 12.28
N GLY A 89 7.66 6.52 11.62
CA GLY A 89 7.43 5.82 10.38
C GLY A 89 6.14 6.33 9.72
N PHE A 90 5.96 6.05 8.44
CA PHE A 90 4.69 6.28 7.75
C PHE A 90 4.59 5.38 6.52
N ALA A 91 3.38 4.96 6.19
CA ALA A 91 3.05 4.33 4.92
C ALA A 91 2.54 5.38 3.91
N PHE A 92 3.03 5.31 2.69
CA PHE A 92 2.56 6.16 1.60
C PHE A 92 2.66 5.42 0.27
N LEU A 93 1.52 5.33 -0.44
CA LEU A 93 1.44 4.79 -1.80
C LEU A 93 2.18 3.45 -1.96
N GLY A 94 1.74 2.46 -1.17
CA GLY A 94 2.27 1.09 -1.22
C GLY A 94 3.69 0.92 -0.67
N THR A 95 4.29 1.97 -0.10
CA THR A 95 5.66 1.96 0.43
C THR A 95 5.66 2.35 1.91
N VAL A 96 6.42 1.63 2.71
CA VAL A 96 6.64 1.90 4.14
C VAL A 96 7.94 2.68 4.29
N PHE A 97 7.91 3.78 5.04
CA PHE A 97 9.07 4.61 5.35
C PHE A 97 9.32 4.55 6.85
N ILE A 98 10.55 4.21 7.27
CA ILE A 98 10.93 4.08 8.68
C ILE A 98 12.21 4.87 8.93
N MET A 99 12.32 5.52 10.08
CA MET A 99 13.55 6.24 10.42
C MET A 99 14.66 5.27 10.88
N GLU A 100 15.90 5.48 10.44
CA GLU A 100 17.01 4.53 10.64
C GLU A 100 17.47 4.42 12.12
N HIS A 101 17.18 5.42 12.95
CA HIS A 101 17.63 5.53 14.33
C HIS A 101 16.91 4.61 15.34
N PHE A 102 15.88 3.86 14.90
CA PHE A 102 15.16 2.93 15.76
C PHE A 102 15.93 1.63 16.03
N SER A 103 15.77 1.12 17.26
CA SER A 103 16.21 -0.23 17.61
C SER A 103 15.55 -1.26 16.67
N PRO A 104 16.18 -2.42 16.42
CA PRO A 104 15.58 -3.45 15.57
C PRO A 104 14.20 -3.93 16.06
N ALA A 105 13.94 -3.88 17.37
CA ALA A 105 12.65 -4.25 17.94
C ALA A 105 11.57 -3.21 17.62
N ASP A 106 11.87 -1.93 17.85
CA ASP A 106 10.94 -0.82 17.58
C ASP A 106 10.66 -0.72 16.07
N ARG A 107 11.69 -0.93 15.25
CA ARG A 107 11.57 -0.95 13.79
C ARG A 107 10.61 -2.03 13.31
N ARG A 108 10.70 -3.26 13.85
CA ARG A 108 9.77 -4.34 13.47
C ARG A 108 8.33 -3.97 13.83
N ARG A 109 8.12 -3.42 15.02
CA ARG A 109 6.79 -2.96 15.44
C ARG A 109 6.25 -1.86 14.53
N LEU A 110 7.07 -0.87 14.18
CA LEU A 110 6.69 0.20 13.26
C LEU A 110 6.40 -0.36 11.86
N VAL A 111 7.24 -1.24 11.32
CA VAL A 111 7.01 -1.88 10.02
C VAL A 111 5.69 -2.64 10.00
N SER A 112 5.37 -3.38 11.06
CA SER A 112 4.07 -4.06 11.19
C SER A 112 2.90 -3.08 11.26
N HIS A 113 3.05 -1.93 11.92
CA HIS A 113 2.02 -0.88 11.96
C HIS A 113 1.79 -0.27 10.58
N GLU A 114 2.87 0.14 9.92
CA GLU A 114 2.81 0.76 8.60
C GLU A 114 2.37 -0.21 7.50
N SER A 115 2.66 -1.52 7.63
CA SER A 115 2.17 -2.52 6.67
C SER A 115 0.64 -2.67 6.72
N ILE A 116 0.00 -2.47 7.88
CA ILE A 116 -1.47 -2.39 7.96
C ILE A 116 -1.99 -1.19 7.16
N HIS A 117 -1.31 -0.05 7.18
CA HIS A 117 -1.72 1.10 6.37
C HIS A 117 -1.57 0.83 4.87
N VAL A 118 -0.54 0.11 4.44
CA VAL A 118 -0.45 -0.37 3.04
C VAL A 118 -1.64 -1.27 2.70
N LEU A 119 -1.99 -2.22 3.57
CA LEU A 119 -3.14 -3.10 3.39
C LEU A 119 -4.47 -2.35 3.30
N GLN A 120 -4.71 -1.40 4.20
CA GLN A 120 -5.90 -0.54 4.19
C GLN A 120 -5.99 0.25 2.89
N TRP A 121 -4.86 0.76 2.41
CA TRP A 121 -4.75 1.50 1.17
C TRP A 121 -5.09 0.65 -0.05
N ASP A 122 -4.53 -0.56 -0.13
CA ASP A 122 -4.79 -1.51 -1.21
C ASP A 122 -6.25 -1.97 -1.22
N ALA A 123 -6.81 -2.23 -0.04
CA ALA A 123 -8.23 -2.54 0.12
C ALA A 123 -9.11 -1.40 -0.38
N PHE A 124 -8.84 -0.17 0.06
CA PHE A 124 -9.60 1.01 -0.37
C PHE A 124 -9.51 1.23 -1.88
N ARG A 125 -8.32 1.09 -2.45
CA ARG A 125 -8.13 1.19 -3.89
C ARG A 125 -8.94 0.17 -4.65
N HIS A 126 -8.78 -1.10 -4.28
CA HIS A 126 -9.40 -2.18 -5.02
C HIS A 126 -10.93 -2.15 -4.93
N LEU A 127 -11.47 -1.82 -3.75
CA LEU A 127 -12.91 -1.84 -3.50
C LEU A 127 -13.61 -0.56 -3.96
N ALA A 128 -12.97 0.61 -3.87
CA ALA A 128 -13.62 1.89 -4.09
C ALA A 128 -13.11 2.64 -5.33
N THR A 129 -11.80 2.74 -5.53
CA THR A 129 -11.26 3.72 -6.49
C THR A 129 -10.87 3.13 -7.83
N HIS A 130 -10.17 1.99 -7.85
CA HIS A 130 -9.73 1.32 -9.08
C HIS A 130 -10.89 0.98 -10.02
N PRO A 131 -12.06 0.46 -9.58
CA PRO A 131 -13.18 0.20 -10.48
C PRO A 131 -13.59 1.46 -11.27
N THR A 132 -13.65 2.60 -10.59
CA THR A 132 -13.99 3.91 -11.17
C THR A 132 -12.91 4.37 -12.14
N GLU A 133 -11.64 4.34 -11.74
CA GLU A 133 -10.51 4.73 -12.59
C GLU A 133 -10.43 3.88 -13.85
N ARG A 134 -10.62 2.55 -13.73
CA ARG A 134 -10.60 1.62 -14.86
C ARG A 134 -11.68 1.95 -15.89
N VAL A 135 -12.87 2.38 -15.45
CA VAL A 135 -13.94 2.81 -16.38
C VAL A 135 -13.50 4.03 -17.18
N VAL A 136 -12.91 5.03 -16.53
CA VAL A 136 -12.44 6.26 -17.17
C VAL A 136 -11.27 5.98 -18.13
N VAL A 137 -10.25 5.24 -17.67
CA VAL A 137 -9.05 4.91 -18.45
C VAL A 137 -9.39 4.15 -19.72
N ARG A 138 -10.38 3.25 -19.68
CA ARG A 138 -10.83 2.49 -20.87
C ARG A 138 -11.43 3.36 -21.98
N GLN A 139 -11.85 4.58 -21.67
CA GLN A 139 -12.39 5.52 -22.65
C GLN A 139 -11.31 6.27 -23.43
N ILE A 140 -10.07 6.28 -22.94
CA ILE A 140 -8.97 7.02 -23.57
C ILE A 140 -8.39 6.20 -24.74
N PRO A 141 -8.43 6.71 -25.99
CA PRO A 141 -7.84 6.02 -27.13
C PRO A 141 -6.34 5.82 -26.93
N GLY A 142 -5.82 4.64 -27.31
CA GLY A 142 -4.40 4.32 -27.25
C GLY A 142 -3.94 3.60 -25.97
N ILE A 143 -4.62 3.77 -24.83
CA ILE A 143 -4.25 3.09 -23.57
C ILE A 143 -5.16 1.91 -23.20
N ARG A 144 -6.22 1.66 -23.99
CA ARG A 144 -7.19 0.59 -23.74
C ARG A 144 -6.54 -0.79 -23.57
N GLN A 145 -5.54 -1.12 -24.40
CA GLN A 145 -4.85 -2.42 -24.30
C GLN A 145 -3.99 -2.51 -23.03
N ALA A 146 -3.29 -1.43 -22.68
CA ALA A 146 -2.49 -1.35 -21.47
C ALA A 146 -3.35 -1.36 -20.19
N SER A 147 -4.59 -0.88 -20.24
CA SER A 147 -5.52 -0.87 -19.10
C SER A 147 -5.87 -2.26 -18.55
N ALA A 148 -5.58 -3.33 -19.30
CA ALA A 148 -5.70 -4.70 -18.82
C ALA A 148 -4.63 -5.07 -17.77
N TYR A 149 -3.51 -4.33 -17.74
CA TYR A 149 -2.35 -4.59 -16.89
C TYR A 149 -1.98 -3.41 -15.99
N LEU A 150 -2.59 -2.23 -16.20
CA LEU A 150 -2.26 -1.02 -15.48
C LEU A 150 -3.45 -0.49 -14.69
N ASP A 151 -3.19 -0.08 -13.46
CA ASP A 151 -4.05 0.77 -12.64
C ASP A 151 -3.40 2.13 -12.47
N VAL A 152 -4.22 3.20 -12.45
CA VAL A 152 -3.70 4.56 -12.34
C VAL A 152 -3.41 4.91 -10.88
N GLY A 153 -4.33 4.64 -9.96
CA GLY A 153 -4.09 4.73 -8.52
C GLY A 153 -4.08 6.14 -7.93
N LEU A 154 -4.64 7.14 -8.63
CA LEU A 154 -4.65 8.57 -8.26
C LEU A 154 -5.88 8.99 -7.43
N LEU A 155 -7.01 8.31 -7.62
CA LEU A 155 -8.26 8.66 -6.95
C LEU A 155 -8.22 8.33 -5.46
N ALA A 156 -7.50 7.28 -5.06
CA ALA A 156 -7.28 6.95 -3.64
C ALA A 156 -6.53 8.05 -2.88
N PRO A 157 -5.33 8.50 -3.32
CA PRO A 157 -4.65 9.59 -2.62
C PRO A 157 -5.40 10.90 -2.64
N ALA A 158 -6.10 11.22 -3.73
CA ALA A 158 -6.98 12.39 -3.76
C ALA A 158 -8.08 12.29 -2.68
N SER A 159 -8.70 11.12 -2.53
CA SER A 159 -9.76 10.90 -1.53
C SER A 159 -9.24 10.97 -0.10
N VAL A 160 -8.09 10.32 0.18
CA VAL A 160 -7.49 10.34 1.52
C VAL A 160 -7.01 11.75 1.88
N PHE A 161 -6.45 12.50 0.93
CA PHE A 161 -6.09 13.90 1.17
C PHE A 161 -7.33 14.74 1.55
N LEU A 162 -8.43 14.59 0.80
CA LEU A 162 -9.68 15.31 1.06
C LEU A 162 -10.27 14.95 2.43
N VAL A 163 -10.40 13.66 2.76
CA VAL A 163 -11.00 13.21 4.03
C VAL A 163 -10.07 13.41 5.21
N GLY A 164 -8.79 13.08 5.05
CA GLY A 164 -7.76 13.17 6.09
C GLY A 164 -7.51 14.60 6.55
N SER A 165 -7.64 15.58 5.66
CA SER A 165 -7.57 17.01 6.05
C SER A 165 -8.67 17.45 7.01
N ALA A 166 -9.80 16.72 7.06
CA ALA A 166 -10.93 17.04 7.91
C ALA A 166 -10.91 16.33 9.28
N ILE A 167 -10.07 15.30 9.47
CA ILE A 167 -10.06 14.45 10.67
C ILE A 167 -8.67 14.50 11.33
N PRO A 168 -8.56 15.04 12.56
CA PRO A 168 -7.30 15.04 13.30
C PRO A 168 -6.73 13.63 13.47
N TYR A 169 -5.41 13.46 13.29
CA TYR A 169 -4.71 12.18 13.28
C TYR A 169 -5.15 11.20 14.39
N ARG A 170 -5.16 11.64 15.66
CA ARG A 170 -5.56 10.79 16.82
C ARG A 170 -7.02 10.29 16.81
N ARG A 171 -7.84 10.84 15.92
CA ARG A 171 -9.26 10.46 15.76
C ARG A 171 -9.50 9.69 14.47
N GLN A 172 -8.48 9.46 13.67
CA GLN A 172 -8.60 8.73 12.43
C GLN A 172 -8.92 7.25 12.73
N PRO A 173 -10.00 6.69 12.17
CA PRO A 173 -10.41 5.32 12.46
C PRO A 173 -9.39 4.29 11.96
N TRP A 174 -8.72 4.58 10.84
CA TRP A 174 -7.70 3.71 10.26
C TRP A 174 -6.44 3.59 11.13
N GLU A 175 -6.04 4.67 11.83
CA GLU A 175 -4.95 4.62 12.82
C GLU A 175 -5.32 3.69 13.97
N ARG A 176 -6.54 3.82 14.52
CA ARG A 176 -7.00 2.96 15.61
C ARG A 176 -7.01 1.49 15.21
N GLU A 177 -7.47 1.18 13.99
CA GLU A 177 -7.43 -0.17 13.46
C GLU A 177 -6.00 -0.70 13.37
N ALA A 178 -5.05 0.08 12.86
CA ALA A 178 -3.65 -0.32 12.77
C ALA A 178 -3.03 -0.63 14.15
N TYR A 179 -3.29 0.21 15.16
CA TYR A 179 -2.85 -0.06 16.54
C TYR A 179 -3.51 -1.32 17.13
N LEU A 180 -4.81 -1.52 16.88
CA LEU A 180 -5.53 -2.71 17.35
C LEU A 180 -4.99 -4.00 16.73
N LEU A 181 -4.75 -4.01 15.42
CA LEU A 181 -4.28 -5.18 14.67
C LEU A 181 -2.84 -5.56 14.99
N THR A 182 -2.02 -4.58 15.38
CA THR A 182 -0.61 -4.82 15.74
C THR A 182 -0.36 -4.98 17.23
N GLY A 183 -1.39 -4.80 18.07
CA GLY A 183 -1.24 -4.79 19.52
C GLY A 183 -0.35 -3.65 20.03
N ALA A 184 -0.09 -2.64 19.21
CA ALA A 184 0.69 -1.48 19.56
C ALA A 184 -0.15 -0.55 20.45
N SER A 185 0.39 -0.13 21.60
CA SER A 185 -0.19 0.96 22.41
C SER A 185 0.27 2.31 21.88
N HIS A 186 -0.69 3.24 21.77
CA HIS A 186 -0.48 4.67 21.50
C HIS A 186 0.36 5.37 22.57
#